data_AF-A0A7V4F448-F1
#
_entry.id   AF-A0A7V4F448-F1
#
_cell.length_a   1.000
_cell.length_b   1.000
_cell.length_c   1.000
_cell.angle_alpha   90.00
_cell.angle_beta   90.00
_cell.angle_gamma   90.00
#
_symmetry.space_group_name_H-M   'P 1'
#
loop_
_entity.id
_entity.type
_entity.pdbx_description
1 polymer ?
#
loop_
_entity_poly.entity_id
_entity_poly.type
_entity_poly.pdbx_seq_one_letter_code
_entity_poly.pdbx_strand_id
1 'polypeptide(L)'
;MQNKTFSLIVLLSILLCDINGVIGQKATNPIIFADVPDMSIIRVGDNYYMSSTTMHMNPGVPVMKSKDLTHWHIIGYAYNTLEDIDATRLDNGKSEYGRGTWASCLRFHKGVYYLSTFSHTTNKTYIFKTKDIE
;
A
#
# COMPACT_ATOMS: atom_id res chain seq x y z
N MET A 1 15.22 -14.84 56.48
CA MET A 1 15.88 -15.21 55.20
C MET A 1 14.92 -15.27 54.01
N GLN A 2 13.65 -15.62 54.19
CA GLN A 2 12.66 -15.83 53.12
C GLN A 2 12.34 -14.60 52.25
N ASN A 3 12.29 -13.39 52.83
CA ASN A 3 11.91 -12.17 52.10
C ASN A 3 12.99 -11.65 51.15
N LYS A 4 14.27 -11.93 51.41
CA LYS A 4 15.38 -11.50 50.53
C LYS A 4 15.40 -12.34 49.25
N THR A 5 15.10 -13.64 49.35
CA THR A 5 15.03 -14.55 48.20
C THR A 5 13.86 -14.21 47.29
N PHE A 6 12.69 -13.87 47.86
CA PHE A 6 11.51 -13.47 47.09
C PHE A 6 11.74 -12.15 46.33
N SER A 7 12.34 -11.15 46.99
CA SER A 7 12.65 -9.86 46.37
C SER A 7 13.70 -9.98 45.25
N LEU A 8 14.64 -10.94 45.36
CA LEU A 8 15.65 -11.21 44.33
C LEU A 8 15.03 -11.89 43.09
N ILE A 9 14.07 -12.79 43.29
CA ILE A 9 13.33 -13.45 42.19
C ILE A 9 12.48 -12.44 41.42
N VAL A 10 11.83 -11.50 42.10
CA VAL A 10 11.05 -10.43 41.46
C VAL A 10 11.95 -9.48 40.66
N LEU A 11 13.11 -9.09 41.20
CA LEU A 11 14.07 -8.26 40.46
C LEU A 11 14.62 -8.97 39.21
N LEU A 12 14.92 -10.27 39.33
CA LEU A 12 15.46 -11.07 38.23
C LEU A 12 14.41 -11.31 37.13
N SER A 13 13.12 -11.44 37.49
CA SER A 13 12.03 -11.58 36.52
C SER A 13 11.69 -10.28 35.80
N ILE A 14 11.86 -9.12 36.45
CA ILE A 14 11.77 -7.81 35.79
C ILE A 14 12.93 -7.63 34.80
N LEU A 15 14.17 -7.94 35.21
CA LEU A 15 15.34 -7.88 34.32
C LEU A 15 15.24 -8.83 33.10
N LEU A 16 14.60 -10.00 33.25
CA LEU A 16 14.40 -10.95 32.14
C LEU A 16 13.25 -10.55 31.20
N CYS A 17 12.29 -9.75 31.67
CA CYS A 17 11.21 -9.22 30.81
C CYS A 17 11.73 -8.16 29.82
N ASP A 18 12.73 -7.37 30.21
CA ASP A 18 13.26 -6.28 29.37
C ASP A 18 14.06 -6.77 28.15
N ILE A 19 14.60 -7.99 28.18
CA ILE A 19 15.45 -8.51 27.11
C ILE A 19 14.63 -8.92 25.86
N ASN A 20 13.36 -9.27 26.04
CA ASN A 20 12.49 -9.65 24.92
C ASN A 20 11.84 -8.45 24.21
N GLY A 21 11.94 -7.24 24.79
CA GLY A 21 11.25 -6.03 24.31
C GLY A 21 11.94 -5.28 23.16
N VAL A 22 13.17 -5.66 22.78
CA VAL A 22 13.99 -4.88 21.81
C VAL A 22 14.61 -5.76 20.72
N ILE A 23 13.91 -6.81 20.28
CA ILE A 23 14.19 -7.39 18.96
C ILE A 23 13.15 -6.79 18.01
N GLY A 24 13.41 -5.56 17.56
CA GLY A 24 12.63 -4.98 16.47
C GLY A 24 12.68 -5.93 15.28
N GLN A 25 11.51 -6.33 14.77
CA GLN A 25 11.43 -7.21 13.59
C GLN A 25 12.23 -6.56 12.46
N LYS A 26 13.34 -7.21 12.08
CA LYS A 26 14.24 -6.68 11.06
C LYS A 26 13.53 -6.74 9.71
N ALA A 27 13.28 -5.57 9.10
CA ALA A 27 12.77 -5.49 7.74
C ALA A 27 13.81 -6.06 6.76
N THR A 28 13.36 -6.86 5.79
CA THR A 28 14.21 -7.43 4.75
C THR A 28 13.67 -7.11 3.38
N ASN A 29 14.55 -6.78 2.44
CA ASN A 29 14.17 -6.60 1.05
C ASN A 29 14.08 -7.94 0.29
N PRO A 30 13.19 -8.02 -0.71
CA PRO A 30 12.19 -7.01 -1.07
C PRO A 30 11.08 -6.92 -0.02
N ILE A 31 10.64 -5.69 0.32
CA ILE A 31 9.55 -5.47 1.29
C ILE A 31 8.26 -6.18 0.84
N ILE A 32 7.95 -6.07 -0.46
CA ILE A 32 6.87 -6.80 -1.11
C ILE A 32 7.51 -7.68 -2.18
N PHE A 33 7.54 -9.00 -1.96
CA PHE A 33 8.05 -9.95 -2.94
C PHE A 33 6.95 -10.35 -3.95
N ALA A 34 6.42 -9.37 -4.65
CA ALA A 34 5.37 -9.52 -5.66
C ALA A 34 5.44 -8.39 -6.70
N ASP A 35 4.59 -8.45 -7.73
CA ASP A 35 4.51 -7.42 -8.78
C ASP A 35 3.77 -6.18 -8.27
N VAL A 36 4.55 -5.22 -7.73
CA VAL A 36 4.06 -3.92 -7.24
C VAL A 36 4.94 -2.79 -7.82
N PRO A 37 4.83 -2.51 -9.13
CA PRO A 37 5.65 -1.52 -9.80
C PRO A 37 5.16 -0.08 -9.56
N ASP A 38 6.00 0.90 -9.91
CA ASP A 38 5.67 2.34 -9.95
C ASP A 38 5.01 2.90 -8.66
N MET A 39 5.54 2.50 -7.51
CA MET A 39 4.96 2.86 -6.21
C MET A 39 4.94 4.39 -5.99
N SER A 40 3.78 4.91 -5.58
CA SER A 40 3.62 6.30 -5.11
C SER A 40 3.14 6.30 -3.66
N ILE A 41 4.02 6.70 -2.73
CA ILE A 41 3.78 6.58 -1.29
C ILE A 41 3.57 7.95 -0.64
N ILE A 42 2.60 8.03 0.28
CA ILE A 42 2.38 9.17 1.17
C ILE A 42 2.17 8.70 2.62
N ARG A 43 2.27 9.65 3.56
CA ARG A 43 1.88 9.47 4.97
C ARG A 43 0.78 10.45 5.34
N VAL A 44 -0.25 9.98 6.04
CA VAL A 44 -1.31 10.80 6.63
C VAL A 44 -1.56 10.32 8.06
N GLY A 45 -1.20 11.16 9.05
CA GLY A 45 -1.18 10.75 10.46
C GLY A 45 -0.20 9.59 10.69
N ASP A 46 -0.70 8.51 11.27
CA ASP A 46 0.09 7.30 11.58
C ASP A 46 0.02 6.22 10.49
N ASN A 47 -0.68 6.49 9.38
CA ASN A 47 -0.82 5.55 8.28
C ASN A 47 0.01 5.99 7.07
N TYR A 48 0.56 5.01 6.38
CA TYR A 48 1.17 5.14 5.06
C TYR A 48 0.21 4.57 4.03
N TYR A 49 0.11 5.24 2.88
CA TYR A 49 -0.69 4.80 1.75
C TYR A 49 0.18 4.74 0.50
N MET A 50 -0.09 3.76 -0.35
CA MET A 50 0.66 3.52 -1.58
C MET A 50 -0.30 3.23 -2.73
N SER A 51 -0.07 3.84 -3.90
CA SER A 51 -0.65 3.37 -5.16
C SER A 51 0.41 2.68 -6.01
N SER A 52 -0.02 1.77 -6.90
CA SER A 52 0.87 1.02 -7.80
C SER A 52 0.21 0.79 -9.17
N THR A 53 1.02 0.47 -10.19
CA THR A 53 0.57 0.21 -11.56
C THR A 53 0.09 -1.23 -11.73
N THR A 54 -1.06 -1.44 -12.39
CA THR A 54 -1.54 -2.78 -12.80
C THR A 54 -1.90 -2.87 -14.29
N MET A 55 -1.55 -1.84 -15.08
CA MET A 55 -1.70 -1.83 -16.53
C MET A 55 -3.16 -2.13 -16.98
N HIS A 56 -3.36 -3.31 -17.57
CA HIS A 56 -4.59 -3.78 -18.22
C HIS A 56 -5.52 -4.55 -17.27
N MET A 57 -5.13 -4.69 -16.00
CA MET A 57 -5.95 -5.35 -15.00
C MET A 57 -7.11 -4.45 -14.56
N ASN A 58 -8.27 -5.06 -14.36
CA ASN A 58 -9.49 -4.43 -13.86
C ASN A 58 -9.96 -5.23 -12.63
N PRO A 59 -10.22 -4.62 -11.45
CA PRO A 59 -10.05 -3.20 -11.12
C PRO A 59 -8.59 -2.75 -11.16
N GLY A 60 -8.35 -1.44 -11.30
CA GLY A 60 -7.01 -0.90 -11.56
C GLY A 60 -6.54 0.16 -10.56
N VAL A 61 -5.21 0.33 -10.53
CA VAL A 61 -4.49 1.18 -9.58
C VAL A 61 -4.81 0.82 -8.13
N PRO A 62 -4.28 -0.32 -7.62
CA PRO A 62 -4.47 -0.72 -6.24
C PRO A 62 -3.95 0.34 -5.28
N VAL A 63 -4.70 0.56 -4.22
CA VAL A 63 -4.30 1.38 -3.08
C VAL A 63 -4.05 0.46 -1.89
N MET A 64 -2.88 0.58 -1.28
CA MET A 64 -2.43 -0.20 -0.14
C MET A 64 -2.19 0.69 1.07
N LYS A 65 -2.33 0.11 2.27
CA LYS A 65 -2.09 0.76 3.56
C LYS A 65 -1.05 0.01 4.38
N SER A 66 -0.25 0.76 5.13
CA SER A 66 0.71 0.24 6.11
C SER A 66 0.79 1.18 7.32
N LYS A 67 1.23 0.65 8.47
CA LYS A 67 1.61 1.46 9.65
C LYS A 67 3.12 1.54 9.88
N ASP A 68 3.88 0.66 9.24
CA ASP A 68 5.29 0.41 9.54
C ASP A 68 6.20 0.41 8.30
N LEU A 69 5.63 0.69 7.11
CA LEU A 69 6.30 0.63 5.80
C LEU A 69 6.75 -0.77 5.38
N THR A 70 6.48 -1.82 6.17
CA THR A 70 6.93 -3.19 5.90
C THR A 70 5.76 -4.12 5.60
N HIS A 71 4.67 -4.04 6.36
CA HIS A 71 3.47 -4.83 6.13
C HIS A 71 2.41 -3.97 5.42
N TRP A 72 2.03 -4.42 4.22
CA TRP A 72 1.10 -3.70 3.35
C TRP A 72 -0.13 -4.56 3.05
N HIS A 73 -1.30 -3.92 3.05
CA HIS A 73 -2.58 -4.55 2.70
C HIS A 73 -3.31 -3.70 1.67
N ILE A 74 -3.88 -4.33 0.64
CA ILE A 74 -4.76 -3.66 -0.33
C ILE A 74 -6.04 -3.23 0.40
N ILE A 75 -6.41 -1.97 0.28
CA ILE A 75 -7.63 -1.39 0.84
C ILE A 75 -8.66 -1.00 -0.23
N GLY A 76 -8.25 -0.90 -1.49
CA GLY A 76 -9.15 -0.57 -2.59
C GLY A 76 -8.44 -0.38 -3.92
N TYR A 77 -9.20 0.09 -4.91
CA TYR A 77 -8.73 0.38 -6.27
C TYR A 77 -9.34 1.70 -6.74
N ALA A 78 -8.65 2.41 -7.65
CA ALA A 78 -9.13 3.70 -8.13
C ALA A 78 -10.37 3.58 -9.04
N TYR A 79 -10.50 2.46 -9.77
CA TYR A 79 -11.62 2.20 -10.67
C TYR A 79 -11.88 0.70 -10.85
N ASN A 80 -13.11 0.35 -11.25
CA ASN A 80 -13.50 -1.03 -11.60
C ASN A 80 -13.18 -1.39 -13.06
N THR A 81 -13.49 -0.48 -13.98
CA THR A 81 -13.19 -0.59 -15.41
C THR A 81 -12.75 0.77 -15.89
N LEU A 82 -11.62 0.85 -16.62
CA LEU A 82 -11.04 2.14 -17.01
C LEU A 82 -11.98 2.93 -17.94
N GLU A 83 -12.41 2.29 -19.04
CA GLU A 83 -13.34 2.80 -20.04
C GLU A 83 -14.07 1.61 -20.69
N ASP A 84 -15.25 1.84 -21.28
CA ASP A 84 -16.00 0.83 -22.05
C ASP A 84 -15.66 0.95 -23.55
N ILE A 85 -14.55 0.32 -23.95
CA ILE A 85 -14.04 0.31 -25.33
C ILE A 85 -13.58 -1.10 -25.72
N ASP A 86 -13.49 -1.37 -27.03
CA ASP A 86 -13.06 -2.67 -27.54
C ASP A 86 -11.77 -3.21 -26.87
N ALA A 87 -10.76 -2.34 -26.68
CA ALA A 87 -9.46 -2.74 -26.15
C ALA A 87 -9.51 -3.20 -24.68
N THR A 88 -10.37 -2.60 -23.85
CA THR A 88 -10.56 -2.97 -22.44
C THR A 88 -11.43 -4.22 -22.30
N ARG A 89 -12.26 -4.51 -23.31
CA ARG A 89 -13.18 -5.66 -23.35
C ARG A 89 -12.64 -6.89 -24.09
N LEU A 90 -11.50 -6.74 -24.76
CA LEU A 90 -10.93 -7.75 -25.66
C LEU A 90 -11.85 -8.08 -26.85
N ASP A 91 -12.64 -7.09 -27.29
CA ASP A 91 -13.56 -7.22 -28.42
C ASP A 91 -12.87 -6.85 -29.74
N ASN A 92 -13.41 -7.35 -30.86
CA ASN A 92 -12.97 -7.02 -32.23
C ASN A 92 -11.46 -7.20 -32.47
N GLY A 93 -10.82 -8.14 -31.76
CA GLY A 93 -9.39 -8.42 -31.87
C GLY A 93 -8.48 -7.33 -31.28
N LYS A 94 -9.01 -6.38 -30.50
CA LYS A 94 -8.24 -5.35 -29.84
C LYS A 94 -7.87 -5.77 -28.41
N SER A 95 -6.74 -5.29 -27.91
CA SER A 95 -6.30 -5.51 -26.52
C SER A 95 -5.45 -4.35 -26.03
N GLU A 96 -5.23 -4.30 -24.72
CA GLU A 96 -4.35 -3.33 -24.09
C GLU A 96 -3.26 -3.97 -23.21
N TYR A 97 -2.83 -5.20 -23.50
CA TYR A 97 -1.72 -5.84 -22.79
C TYR A 97 -0.47 -4.94 -22.78
N GLY A 98 0.14 -4.76 -21.61
CA GLY A 98 1.25 -3.82 -21.38
C GLY A 98 0.85 -2.33 -21.42
N ARG A 99 -0.44 -2.03 -21.60
CA ARG A 99 -1.05 -0.68 -21.63
C ARG A 99 -2.13 -0.59 -20.55
N GLY A 100 -3.17 0.22 -20.72
CA GLY A 100 -4.09 0.58 -19.63
C GLY A 100 -3.51 1.71 -18.81
N THR A 101 -3.67 1.70 -17.48
CA THR A 101 -3.11 2.76 -16.62
C THR A 101 -1.66 2.48 -16.24
N TRP A 102 -0.81 3.50 -16.39
CA TRP A 102 0.62 3.45 -16.02
C TRP A 102 0.88 4.15 -14.67
N ALA A 103 2.13 4.48 -14.40
CA ALA A 103 2.61 5.08 -13.16
C ALA A 103 1.62 6.10 -12.57
N SER A 104 1.32 5.91 -11.29
CA SER A 104 0.37 6.73 -10.56
C SER A 104 1.08 7.75 -9.66
N CYS A 105 0.36 8.80 -9.26
CA CYS A 105 0.79 9.77 -8.28
C CYS A 105 -0.29 9.94 -7.21
N LEU A 106 -0.01 9.51 -5.98
CA LEU A 106 -0.90 9.64 -4.83
C LEU A 106 -0.46 10.82 -3.96
N ARG A 107 -1.35 11.75 -3.64
CA ARG A 107 -1.08 12.93 -2.81
C ARG A 107 -2.24 13.19 -1.84
N PHE A 108 -1.92 13.80 -0.71
CA PHE A 108 -2.91 14.26 0.26
C PHE A 108 -2.73 15.76 0.50
N HIS A 109 -3.83 16.51 0.41
CA HIS A 109 -3.82 17.94 0.64
C HIS A 109 -5.14 18.39 1.26
N LYS A 110 -5.08 19.07 2.41
CA LYS A 110 -6.23 19.68 3.10
C LYS A 110 -7.44 18.72 3.26
N GLY A 111 -7.19 17.50 3.74
CA GLY A 111 -8.27 16.53 4.01
C GLY A 111 -8.79 15.79 2.78
N VAL A 112 -8.11 15.90 1.63
CA VAL A 112 -8.51 15.23 0.39
C VAL A 112 -7.31 14.44 -0.17
N TYR A 113 -7.56 13.18 -0.50
CA TYR A 113 -6.67 12.33 -1.24
C TYR A 113 -6.88 12.55 -2.74
N TYR A 114 -5.80 12.67 -3.48
CA TYR A 114 -5.76 12.81 -4.93
C TYR A 114 -4.90 11.68 -5.49
N LEU A 115 -5.44 10.94 -6.45
CA LEU A 115 -4.71 9.94 -7.19
C LEU A 115 -4.80 10.28 -8.66
N SER A 116 -3.65 10.42 -9.33
CA SER A 116 -3.61 10.59 -10.79
C SER A 116 -2.88 9.44 -11.46
N THR A 117 -3.32 9.08 -12.66
CA THR A 117 -2.62 8.16 -13.57
C THR A 117 -2.93 8.57 -15.02
N PHE A 118 -2.26 7.98 -15.99
CA PHE A 118 -2.53 8.19 -17.40
C PHE A 118 -2.59 6.87 -18.13
N SER A 119 -3.27 6.87 -19.28
CA SER A 119 -3.41 5.68 -20.12
C SER A 119 -3.18 6.03 -21.58
N HIS A 120 -2.21 5.35 -22.18
CA HIS A 120 -1.99 5.41 -23.63
C HIS A 120 -3.14 4.77 -24.40
N THR A 121 -3.84 3.77 -23.83
CA THR A 121 -5.01 3.15 -24.48
C THR A 121 -6.10 4.18 -24.77
N THR A 122 -6.33 5.08 -23.81
CA THR A 122 -7.44 6.03 -23.86
C THR A 122 -7.00 7.44 -24.25
N ASN A 123 -5.69 7.70 -24.32
CA ASN A 123 -5.08 9.01 -24.55
C ASN A 123 -5.56 10.08 -23.56
N LYS A 124 -5.71 9.70 -22.29
CA LYS A 124 -6.21 10.54 -21.20
C LYS A 124 -5.33 10.46 -19.96
N THR A 125 -5.40 11.53 -19.16
CA THR A 125 -4.96 11.54 -17.77
C THR A 125 -6.18 11.55 -16.87
N TYR A 126 -6.21 10.68 -15.88
CA TYR A 126 -7.30 10.53 -14.92
C TYR A 126 -6.87 11.11 -13.58
N ILE A 127 -7.80 11.77 -12.89
CA ILE A 127 -7.62 12.28 -11.52
C ILE A 127 -8.82 11.83 -10.69
N PHE A 128 -8.56 10.95 -9.73
CA PHE A 128 -9.51 10.51 -8.73
C PHE A 128 -9.29 11.32 -7.45
N LYS A 129 -10.37 11.55 -6.70
CA LYS A 129 -10.28 12.20 -5.39
C LYS A 129 -11.29 11.63 -4.43
N THR A 130 -10.91 11.56 -3.16
CA THR A 130 -11.80 11.17 -2.08
C THR A 130 -11.40 11.87 -0.78
N LYS A 131 -12.35 12.02 0.13
CA LYS A 131 -12.07 12.37 1.54
C LYS A 131 -11.84 11.14 2.41
N ASP A 132 -12.35 10.00 1.97
CA ASP A 132 -12.25 8.71 2.65
C ASP A 132 -11.60 7.69 1.70
N ILE A 133 -10.40 7.24 2.07
CA ILE A 133 -9.60 6.32 1.25
C ILE A 133 -9.83 4.86 1.66
N GLU A 134 -10.53 4.63 2.78
CA GLU A 134 -10.80 3.31 3.37
C GLU A 134 -12.27 2.90 3.22
#